data_AF-A0A9E1TK49-F1
#
_entry.id   AF-A0A9E1TK49-F1
#
_cell.length_a   1.000
_cell.length_b   1.000
_cell.length_c   1.000
_cell.angle_alpha   90.00
_cell.angle_beta   90.00
_cell.angle_gamma   90.00
#
_symmetry.space_group_name_H-M   'P 1'
#
loop_
_entity.id
_entity.type
_entity.pdbx_description
1 polymer ?
#
loop_
_entity_poly.entity_id
_entity_poly.type
_entity_poly.pdbx_seq_one_letter_code
_entity_poly.pdbx_strand_id
1 'polypeptide(L)'
;MTSIPTVEAVRAAVATVDDPEYPGISIVDLGLLESVEVRPDGDVVVGLVPTFSGCPALAMIAEDVHAAVAAVGGVTGPRVDIRWLSGPVWTVERLTGTARRTMAEEFTVAVRIGAGPVPCPRCGGDTAEESMFGPSRCRAVHVCHSCTEVVEVMRA
;
A
#
# COMPACT_ATOMS: atom_id res chain seq x y z
N MET A 1 -11.60 -34.04 2.54
CA MET A 1 -11.53 -33.10 3.68
C MET A 1 -10.74 -31.91 3.22
N THR A 2 -11.40 -30.85 2.77
CA THR A 2 -10.72 -29.60 2.43
C THR A 2 -10.25 -29.00 3.74
N SER A 3 -8.94 -28.88 3.92
CA SER A 3 -8.33 -28.31 5.12
C SER A 3 -8.65 -26.81 5.19
N ILE A 4 -8.91 -26.29 6.38
CA ILE A 4 -9.15 -24.85 6.62
C ILE A 4 -7.87 -24.09 6.20
N PRO A 5 -7.98 -22.94 5.50
CA PRO A 5 -6.80 -22.20 5.07
C PRO A 5 -6.07 -21.64 6.29
N THR A 6 -4.74 -21.57 6.23
CA THR A 6 -3.98 -20.92 7.31
C THR A 6 -3.99 -19.41 7.13
N VAL A 7 -3.84 -18.67 8.24
CA VAL A 7 -3.71 -17.21 8.20
C VAL A 7 -2.50 -16.81 7.35
N GLU A 8 -1.42 -17.57 7.41
CA GLU A 8 -0.20 -17.35 6.63
C GLU A 8 -0.44 -17.53 5.13
N ALA A 9 -1.23 -18.54 4.73
CA ALA A 9 -1.56 -18.76 3.32
C ALA A 9 -2.41 -17.61 2.76
N VAL A 10 -3.37 -17.12 3.55
CA VAL A 10 -4.17 -15.94 3.18
C VAL A 10 -3.29 -14.71 3.09
N ARG A 11 -2.43 -14.44 4.09
CA ARG A 11 -1.49 -13.30 4.06
C ARG A 11 -0.57 -13.35 2.84
N ALA A 12 -0.08 -14.53 2.48
CA ALA A 12 0.75 -14.71 1.29
C ALA A 12 -0.02 -14.39 0.00
N ALA A 13 -1.31 -14.77 -0.09
CA ALA A 13 -2.15 -14.40 -1.23
C ALA A 13 -2.44 -12.89 -1.28
N VAL A 14 -2.72 -12.25 -0.14
CA VAL A 14 -2.88 -10.78 -0.10
C VAL A 14 -1.58 -10.08 -0.53
N ALA A 15 -0.41 -10.65 -0.19
CA ALA A 15 0.88 -10.08 -0.58
C ALA A 15 1.17 -10.13 -2.08
N THR A 16 0.43 -10.91 -2.89
CA THR A 16 0.58 -10.90 -4.36
C THR A 16 -0.22 -9.78 -5.03
N VAL A 17 -1.01 -9.02 -4.29
CA VAL A 17 -1.80 -7.90 -4.83
C VAL A 17 -0.98 -6.63 -4.76
N ASP A 18 -0.74 -6.02 -5.91
CA ASP A 18 -0.07 -4.73 -6.05
C ASP A 18 -1.05 -3.57 -5.93
N ASP A 19 -0.54 -2.40 -5.54
CA ASP A 19 -1.31 -1.17 -5.63
C ASP A 19 -1.40 -0.71 -7.09
N PRO A 20 -2.60 -0.43 -7.64
CA PRO A 20 -2.74 0.03 -9.02
C PRO A 20 -1.99 1.34 -9.34
N GLU A 21 -1.71 2.18 -8.35
CA GLU A 21 -0.89 3.40 -8.50
C GLU A 21 0.62 3.10 -8.50
N TYR A 22 1.06 2.00 -7.88
CA TYR A 22 2.47 1.55 -7.86
C TYR A 22 2.61 0.07 -8.27
N PRO A 23 2.44 -0.25 -9.57
CA PRO A 23 2.65 -1.62 -10.05
C PRO A 23 4.02 -2.17 -9.65
N GLY A 24 4.07 -3.41 -9.13
CA GLY A 24 5.27 -4.00 -8.57
C GLY A 24 5.52 -3.71 -7.09
N ILE A 25 4.62 -3.00 -6.41
CA ILE A 25 4.64 -2.82 -4.96
C ILE A 25 3.36 -3.39 -4.35
N SER A 26 3.52 -4.44 -3.55
CA SER A 26 2.43 -5.10 -2.85
C SER A 26 1.72 -4.16 -1.88
N ILE A 27 0.39 -4.29 -1.74
CA ILE A 27 -0.38 -3.57 -0.71
C ILE A 27 0.07 -3.94 0.72
N VAL A 28 0.69 -5.11 0.90
CA VAL A 28 1.29 -5.51 2.19
C VAL A 28 2.57 -4.73 2.46
N ASP A 29 3.40 -4.52 1.43
CA ASP A 29 4.61 -3.70 1.50
C ASP A 29 4.30 -2.21 1.69
N LEU A 30 3.15 -1.76 1.17
CA LEU A 30 2.59 -0.44 1.46
C LEU A 30 1.95 -0.34 2.85
N GLY A 31 1.80 -1.47 3.55
CA GLY A 31 1.26 -1.53 4.90
C GLY A 31 -0.25 -1.32 5.00
N LEU A 32 -1.02 -1.59 3.93
CA LEU A 32 -2.49 -1.50 3.94
C LEU A 32 -3.12 -2.66 4.70
N LEU A 33 -2.48 -3.83 4.75
CA LEU A 33 -3.01 -5.00 5.45
C LEU A 33 -2.91 -4.84 6.97
N GLU A 34 -4.05 -4.75 7.65
CA GLU A 34 -4.13 -4.63 9.12
C GLU A 34 -4.42 -6.00 9.76
N SER A 35 -5.42 -6.72 9.26
CA SER A 35 -5.86 -7.97 9.89
C SER A 35 -6.28 -9.03 8.89
N VAL A 36 -6.13 -10.29 9.31
CA VAL A 36 -6.63 -11.47 8.62
C VAL A 36 -7.26 -12.36 9.68
N GLU A 37 -8.53 -12.69 9.50
CA GLU A 37 -9.28 -13.64 10.33
C GLU A 37 -9.70 -14.81 9.44
N VAL A 38 -9.38 -16.03 9.87
CA VAL A 38 -9.91 -17.26 9.25
C VAL A 38 -10.82 -17.94 10.24
N ARG A 39 -12.06 -18.21 9.84
CA ARG A 39 -13.06 -18.86 10.69
C ARG A 39 -13.04 -20.39 10.54
N PRO A 40 -13.57 -21.13 11.53
CA PRO A 40 -13.58 -22.60 11.49
C PRO A 40 -14.34 -23.22 10.31
N ASP A 41 -15.24 -22.46 9.67
CA ASP A 41 -16.00 -22.86 8.49
C ASP A 41 -15.33 -22.51 7.16
N GLY A 42 -14.13 -21.92 7.18
CA GLY A 42 -13.35 -21.56 5.99
C GLY A 42 -13.65 -20.15 5.45
N ASP A 43 -14.41 -19.34 6.18
CA ASP A 43 -14.63 -17.93 5.87
C ASP A 43 -13.37 -17.12 6.17
N VAL A 44 -13.11 -16.10 5.35
CA VAL A 44 -11.97 -15.22 5.52
C VAL A 44 -12.42 -13.77 5.57
N VAL A 45 -11.96 -13.04 6.58
CA VAL A 45 -12.13 -11.58 6.67
C VAL A 45 -10.76 -10.93 6.57
N VAL A 46 -10.59 -10.00 5.62
CA VAL A 46 -9.37 -9.22 5.43
C VAL A 46 -9.67 -7.77 5.78
N GLY A 47 -8.99 -7.25 6.81
CA GLY A 47 -9.06 -5.86 7.21
C GLY A 47 -7.94 -5.04 6.56
N LEU A 48 -8.32 -4.03 5.78
CA LEU A 48 -7.40 -3.10 5.12
C LEU A 48 -7.59 -1.68 5.67
N VAL A 49 -6.50 -0.92 5.77
CA VAL A 49 -6.54 0.51 6.06
C VAL A 49 -6.10 1.30 4.83
N PRO A 50 -6.87 2.28 4.35
CA PRO A 50 -6.52 3.03 3.16
C PRO A 50 -5.47 4.10 3.48
N THR A 51 -4.57 4.41 2.53
CA THR A 51 -3.63 5.53 2.65
C THR A 51 -4.34 6.88 2.77
N PHE A 52 -5.52 7.00 2.13
CA PHE A 52 -6.49 8.06 2.38
C PHE A 52 -7.91 7.59 2.01
N SER A 53 -8.92 8.11 2.70
CA SER A 53 -10.32 7.64 2.58
C SER A 53 -10.98 7.87 1.22
N GLY A 54 -10.43 8.76 0.40
CA GLY A 54 -10.97 9.11 -0.92
C GLY A 54 -10.26 8.44 -2.09
N CYS A 55 -9.47 7.39 -1.86
CA CYS A 55 -8.67 6.77 -2.90
C CYS A 55 -9.58 6.13 -3.97
N PRO A 56 -9.39 6.45 -5.27
CA PRO A 56 -10.19 5.86 -6.34
C PRO A 56 -9.88 4.37 -6.54
N ALA A 57 -8.72 3.89 -6.11
CA ALA A 57 -8.28 2.51 -6.30
C ALA A 57 -8.85 1.51 -5.27
N LEU A 58 -9.58 1.96 -4.24
CA LEU A 58 -10.05 1.07 -3.15
C LEU A 58 -10.94 -0.08 -3.63
N ALA A 59 -11.81 0.16 -4.62
CA ALA A 59 -12.66 -0.88 -5.17
C ALA A 59 -11.83 -1.94 -5.91
N MET A 60 -10.87 -1.51 -6.72
CA MET A 60 -9.98 -2.39 -7.49
C MET A 60 -9.11 -3.24 -6.56
N ILE A 61 -8.48 -2.62 -5.55
CA ILE A 61 -7.70 -3.35 -4.54
C ILE A 61 -8.57 -4.39 -3.83
N ALA A 62 -9.81 -4.05 -3.46
CA ALA A 62 -10.70 -5.00 -2.79
C ALA A 62 -11.08 -6.18 -3.69
N GLU A 63 -11.33 -5.95 -4.98
CA GLU A 63 -11.61 -6.99 -5.97
C GLU A 63 -10.40 -7.91 -6.18
N ASP A 64 -9.20 -7.34 -6.31
CA ASP A 64 -7.95 -8.10 -6.50
C ASP A 64 -7.61 -8.95 -5.26
N VAL A 65 -7.77 -8.39 -4.05
CA VAL A 65 -7.60 -9.13 -2.79
C VAL A 65 -8.62 -10.24 -2.66
N HIS A 66 -9.89 -9.97 -2.98
CA HIS A 66 -10.92 -10.99 -2.97
C HIS A 66 -10.55 -12.15 -3.91
N ALA A 67 -10.15 -11.85 -5.14
CA ALA A 67 -9.76 -12.85 -6.13
C ALA A 67 -8.55 -13.68 -5.68
N ALA A 68 -7.50 -13.03 -5.16
CA ALA A 68 -6.30 -13.70 -4.68
C ALA A 68 -6.59 -14.64 -3.50
N VAL A 69 -7.39 -14.18 -2.53
CA VAL A 69 -7.74 -14.99 -1.34
C VAL A 69 -8.70 -16.12 -1.71
N ALA A 70 -9.67 -15.90 -2.61
CA ALA A 70 -10.60 -16.94 -3.05
C ALA A 70 -9.90 -18.11 -3.77
N ALA A 71 -8.70 -17.90 -4.31
CA ALA A 71 -7.89 -18.95 -4.93
C ALA A 71 -7.11 -19.82 -3.92
N VAL A 72 -7.08 -19.44 -2.64
CA VAL A 72 -6.38 -20.20 -1.59
C VAL A 72 -7.14 -21.48 -1.26
N GLY A 73 -6.44 -22.62 -1.29
CA GLY A 73 -7.02 -23.91 -0.94
C GLY A 73 -7.62 -23.91 0.48
N GLY A 74 -8.87 -24.37 0.60
CA GLY A 74 -9.59 -24.36 1.88
C GLY A 74 -10.56 -23.19 2.04
N VAL A 75 -10.40 -22.11 1.26
CA VAL A 75 -11.34 -21.00 1.25
C VAL A 75 -12.63 -21.45 0.58
N THR A 76 -13.77 -21.15 1.21
CA THR A 76 -15.06 -21.32 0.54
C THR A 76 -15.36 -20.05 -0.25
N GLY A 77 -15.31 -20.15 -1.58
CA GLY A 77 -15.41 -19.02 -2.52
C GLY A 77 -16.50 -17.96 -2.26
N PRO A 78 -17.71 -18.26 -1.73
CA PRO A 78 -18.70 -17.22 -1.45
C PRO A 78 -18.46 -16.39 -0.17
N ARG A 79 -17.34 -16.55 0.56
CA ARG A 79 -17.17 -15.97 1.90
C ARG A 79 -15.78 -15.36 2.15
N VAL A 80 -15.30 -14.54 1.22
CA VAL A 80 -14.18 -13.61 1.45
C VAL A 80 -14.76 -12.20 1.66
N ASP A 81 -14.58 -11.64 2.85
CA ASP A 81 -15.09 -10.30 3.23
C ASP A 81 -13.92 -9.32 3.33
N ILE A 82 -13.89 -8.31 2.47
CA ILE A 82 -12.87 -7.26 2.46
C ILE A 82 -13.42 -6.03 3.18
N ARG A 83 -12.79 -5.65 4.29
CA ARG A 83 -13.23 -4.53 5.14
C ARG A 83 -12.22 -3.41 5.11
N TRP A 84 -12.65 -2.24 4.63
CA TRP A 84 -11.93 -0.99 4.85
C TRP A 84 -12.18 -0.50 6.28
N LEU A 85 -11.15 -0.60 7.12
CA LEU A 85 -11.21 -0.22 8.52
C LEU A 85 -11.12 1.30 8.66
N SER A 86 -11.88 1.86 9.60
CA SER A 86 -11.82 3.29 9.94
C SER A 86 -10.61 3.66 10.80
N GLY A 87 -9.89 2.67 11.33
CA GLY A 87 -8.70 2.87 12.14
C GLY A 87 -7.89 1.57 12.27
N PRO A 88 -6.57 1.69 12.56
CA PRO A 88 -5.81 2.92 12.78
C PRO A 88 -5.62 3.77 11.51
N VAL A 89 -5.31 5.06 11.67
CA VAL A 89 -4.97 5.93 10.53
C VAL A 89 -3.67 5.42 9.90
N TRP A 90 -3.64 5.30 8.57
CA TRP A 90 -2.45 4.90 7.86
C TRP A 90 -1.38 6.00 7.94
N THR A 91 -0.12 5.62 8.15
CA THR A 91 1.02 6.54 8.16
C THR A 91 2.18 5.98 7.35
N VAL A 92 3.07 6.86 6.87
CA VAL A 92 4.23 6.51 6.02
C VAL A 92 5.24 5.56 6.69
N GLU A 93 5.21 5.46 8.02
CA GLU A 93 6.01 4.53 8.81
C GLU A 93 5.66 3.06 8.52
N ARG A 94 4.47 2.80 7.97
CA ARG A 94 4.00 1.45 7.61
C ARG A 94 4.67 0.89 6.36
N LEU A 95 5.24 1.76 5.51
CA LEU A 95 5.96 1.34 4.30
C LEU A 95 7.21 0.53 4.64
N THR A 96 7.36 -0.63 4.00
CA THR A 96 8.60 -1.42 4.14
C THR A 96 9.78 -0.71 3.49
N GLY A 97 11.00 -1.08 3.91
CA GLY A 97 12.22 -0.54 3.29
C GLY A 97 12.31 -0.85 1.79
N THR A 98 11.73 -1.98 1.35
CA THR A 98 11.66 -2.35 -0.07
C THR A 98 10.69 -1.45 -0.82
N ALA A 99 9.47 -1.25 -0.33
CA ALA A 99 8.52 -0.31 -0.94
C ALA A 99 9.16 1.07 -1.13
N ARG A 100 9.80 1.61 -0.09
CA ARG A 100 10.45 2.92 -0.14
C ARG A 100 11.53 3.02 -1.22
N ARG A 101 12.34 1.97 -1.39
CA ARG A 101 13.37 1.93 -2.44
C ARG A 101 12.74 1.84 -3.83
N THR A 102 11.78 0.93 -4.04
CA THR A 102 11.09 0.79 -5.33
C THR A 102 10.37 2.08 -5.72
N MET A 103 9.70 2.74 -4.78
CA MET A 103 9.08 4.06 -4.97
C MET A 103 10.09 5.11 -5.43
N ALA A 104 11.26 5.15 -4.80
CA ALA A 104 12.32 6.09 -5.15
C ALA A 104 12.93 5.79 -6.53
N GLU A 105 13.24 4.53 -6.82
CA GLU A 105 13.98 4.09 -8.00
C GLU A 105 13.11 4.05 -9.26
N GLU A 106 11.87 3.55 -9.16
CA GLU A 106 11.00 3.31 -10.32
C GLU A 106 10.00 4.45 -10.57
N PHE A 107 9.63 5.20 -9.53
CA PHE A 107 8.56 6.19 -9.60
C PHE A 107 9.02 7.62 -9.25
N THR A 108 10.29 7.83 -8.90
CA THR A 108 10.82 9.14 -8.43
C THR A 108 10.00 9.70 -7.25
N VAL A 109 9.56 8.80 -6.38
CA VAL A 109 8.78 9.14 -5.19
C VAL A 109 9.66 9.07 -3.97
N ALA A 110 9.75 10.17 -3.24
CA ALA A 110 10.35 10.18 -1.92
C ALA A 110 9.28 10.08 -0.83
N VAL A 111 9.68 9.49 0.32
CA VAL A 111 8.81 9.34 1.48
C VAL A 111 9.30 10.29 2.57
N ARG A 112 8.45 11.22 3.00
CA ARG A 112 8.74 12.11 4.12
C ARG A 112 8.23 11.50 5.42
N ILE A 113 9.13 11.26 6.37
CA ILE A 113 8.79 10.82 7.74
C ILE A 113 8.89 12.02 8.67
N GLY A 114 7.78 12.41 9.30
CA GLY A 114 7.71 13.59 10.15
C GLY A 114 8.15 14.87 9.43
N ALA A 115 8.94 15.72 10.10
CA ALA A 115 9.52 16.95 9.54
C ALA A 115 10.93 16.73 8.93
N GLY A 116 11.28 15.50 8.58
CA GLY A 116 12.61 15.15 8.05
C GLY A 116 12.86 15.70 6.64
N PRO A 117 14.15 15.82 6.24
CA PRO A 117 14.52 16.21 4.90
C PRO A 117 14.06 15.16 3.89
N VAL A 118 13.81 15.60 2.65
CA VAL A 118 13.40 14.73 1.54
C VAL A 118 14.52 14.73 0.51
N PRO A 119 15.41 13.73 0.50
CA PRO A 119 16.47 13.65 -0.49
C PRO A 119 15.89 13.31 -1.87
N CYS A 120 16.47 13.87 -2.92
CA CYS A 120 16.10 13.58 -4.29
C CYS A 120 16.42 12.12 -4.63
N PRO A 121 15.45 11.29 -5.05
CA PRO A 121 15.69 9.89 -5.43
C PRO A 121 16.73 9.72 -6.54
N ARG A 122 16.89 10.74 -7.40
CA ARG A 122 17.75 10.67 -8.58
C ARG A 122 19.22 11.01 -8.30
N CYS A 123 19.49 12.06 -7.53
CA CYS A 123 20.87 12.53 -7.31
C CYS A 123 21.29 12.64 -5.84
N GLY A 124 20.38 12.38 -4.89
CA GLY A 124 20.62 12.49 -3.45
C GLY A 124 20.67 13.92 -2.90
N GLY A 125 20.53 14.95 -3.74
CA GLY A 125 20.53 16.35 -3.31
C GLY A 125 19.23 16.76 -2.60
N ASP A 126 19.24 17.95 -1.99
CA ASP A 126 18.07 18.48 -1.29
C ASP A 126 16.93 18.84 -2.25
N THR A 127 15.70 18.66 -1.76
CA THR A 127 14.48 19.06 -2.45
C THR A 127 13.69 20.09 -1.64
N ALA A 128 13.02 21.00 -2.31
CA ALA A 128 12.12 21.98 -1.70
C ALA A 128 10.69 21.73 -2.14
N GLU A 129 9.73 21.94 -1.22
CA GLU A 129 8.31 21.87 -1.55
C GLU A 129 7.94 23.03 -2.47
N GLU A 130 7.42 22.70 -3.64
CA GLU A 130 6.88 23.69 -4.58
C GLU A 130 5.36 23.77 -4.48
N SER A 131 4.71 22.62 -4.26
CA SER A 131 3.27 22.53 -4.08
C SER A 131 2.91 21.53 -3.00
N MET A 132 2.03 21.96 -2.10
CA MET A 132 1.40 21.08 -1.13
C MET A 132 0.35 20.16 -1.77
N PHE A 133 0.14 20.18 -3.09
CA PHE A 133 -0.83 19.34 -3.80
C PHE A 133 -0.12 18.53 -4.89
N GLY A 134 -0.32 17.22 -4.89
CA GLY A 134 0.11 16.29 -5.93
C GLY A 134 -1.08 15.54 -6.58
N PRO A 135 -0.82 14.43 -7.31
CA PRO A 135 -1.86 13.69 -8.03
C PRO A 135 -2.90 13.05 -7.11
N SER A 136 -2.52 12.70 -5.88
CA SER A 136 -3.42 12.22 -4.83
C SER A 136 -3.20 13.00 -3.52
N ARG A 137 -4.16 12.94 -2.58
CA ARG A 137 -4.13 13.77 -1.35
C ARG A 137 -2.94 13.47 -0.43
N CYS A 138 -2.44 12.24 -0.49
CA CYS A 138 -1.24 11.82 0.24
C CYS A 138 0.06 12.25 -0.46
N ARG A 139 -0.02 13.00 -1.57
CA ARG A 139 1.14 13.47 -2.35
C ARG A 139 1.30 15.00 -2.31
N ALA A 140 2.56 15.42 -2.26
CA ALA A 140 3.02 16.78 -2.51
C ALA A 140 4.05 16.76 -3.65
N VAL A 141 4.33 17.94 -4.22
CA VAL A 141 5.32 18.09 -5.29
C VAL A 141 6.49 18.91 -4.80
N HIS A 142 7.67 18.35 -4.99
CA HIS A 142 8.96 18.92 -4.67
C HIS A 142 9.80 19.11 -5.94
N VAL A 143 10.79 20.00 -5.87
CA VAL A 143 11.82 20.12 -6.91
C VAL A 143 13.21 20.01 -6.29
N CYS A 144 14.08 19.22 -6.91
CA CYS A 144 15.50 19.17 -6.57
C CYS A 144 16.25 20.35 -7.19
N HIS A 145 16.88 21.19 -6.38
CA HIS A 145 17.66 22.32 -6.91
C HIS A 145 19.00 21.90 -7.55
N SER A 146 19.45 20.66 -7.35
CA SER A 146 20.71 20.17 -7.91
C SER A 146 20.56 19.58 -9.32
N CYS A 147 19.47 18.85 -9.57
CA CYS A 147 19.24 18.17 -10.86
C CYS A 147 17.91 18.53 -11.53
N THR A 148 17.17 19.49 -10.97
CA THR A 148 15.86 19.99 -11.44
C THR A 148 14.77 18.93 -11.56
N GLU A 149 14.96 17.76 -10.96
CA GLU A 149 13.98 16.69 -10.98
C GLU A 149 12.74 17.06 -10.17
N VAL A 150 11.57 16.73 -10.72
CA VAL A 150 10.30 16.83 -10.00
C VAL A 150 10.15 15.58 -9.16
N VAL A 151 10.07 15.76 -7.84
CA VAL A 151 10.00 14.66 -6.87
C VAL A 151 8.61 14.67 -6.27
N GLU A 152 7.86 13.59 -6.45
CA GLU A 152 6.65 13.40 -5.68
C GLU A 152 7.00 12.98 -4.26
N VAL A 153 6.33 13.59 -3.28
CA VAL A 153 6.56 13.30 -1.87
C VAL A 153 5.31 12.70 -1.27
N MET A 154 5.41 11.45 -0.84
CA MET A 154 4.37 10.82 -0.04
C MET A 154 4.46 11.35 1.40
N ARG A 155 3.32 11.83 1.90
CA ARG A 155 3.14 12.37 3.25
C ARG A 155 1.89 11.78 3.89
N ALA A 156 1.96 11.56 5.21
CA ALA A 156 0.82 11.20 6.04
C ALA A 156 0.27 12.45 6.74
#